data_AF-A0A9E0WY43-F1
#
_entry.id   AF-A0A9E0WY43-F1
#
_cell.length_a   1.000
_cell.length_b   1.000
_cell.length_c   1.000
_cell.angle_alpha   90.00
_cell.angle_beta   90.00
_cell.angle_gamma   90.00
#
_symmetry.space_group_name_H-M   'P 1'
#
loop_
_entity.id
_entity.type
_entity.pdbx_description
1 polymer ?
#
loop_
_entity_poly.entity_id
_entity_poly.type
_entity_poly.pdbx_seq_one_letter_code
_entity_poly.pdbx_strand_id
1 'polypeptide(L)'
;MSNEAAATKFTHDQIEKDLVALVADMTADWDLSFTGGVTPETRLMADLAFESIDVVQLVVAIEGHFGRRKMPFEQLMMVDGRYVQELQIKQIVDFLARQLDA
;
A
#
# COMPACT_ATOMS: atom_id res chain seq x y z
N MET A 1 -28.30 -5.11 -22.15
CA MET A 1 -27.46 -6.20 -21.61
C MET A 1 -26.47 -5.55 -20.66
N SER A 2 -26.84 -5.46 -19.39
CA SER A 2 -25.98 -4.89 -18.36
C SER A 2 -25.05 -6.00 -17.89
N ASN A 3 -23.80 -5.96 -18.33
CA ASN A 3 -22.77 -6.80 -17.74
C ASN A 3 -22.40 -6.13 -16.41
N GLU A 4 -23.05 -6.54 -15.31
CA GLU A 4 -22.51 -6.31 -13.98
C GLU A 4 -21.15 -7.01 -13.96
N ALA A 5 -20.08 -6.24 -14.08
CA ALA A 5 -18.75 -6.72 -13.81
C ALA A 5 -18.79 -7.23 -12.36
N ALA A 6 -18.72 -8.55 -12.18
CA ALA A 6 -18.59 -9.16 -10.87
C ALA A 6 -17.47 -8.41 -10.15
N ALA A 7 -17.83 -7.71 -9.06
CA ALA A 7 -16.85 -6.97 -8.28
C ALA A 7 -15.77 -7.96 -7.87
N THR A 8 -14.56 -7.79 -8.39
CA THR A 8 -13.40 -8.59 -7.96
C THR A 8 -13.26 -8.37 -6.46
N LYS A 9 -13.62 -9.38 -5.67
CA LYS A 9 -13.39 -9.39 -4.23
C LYS A 9 -11.97 -9.86 -4.00
N PHE A 10 -11.19 -9.01 -3.37
CA PHE A 10 -9.88 -9.37 -2.87
C PHE A 10 -10.05 -9.96 -1.47
N THR A 11 -9.14 -10.83 -1.05
CA THR A 11 -9.06 -11.26 0.37
C THR A 11 -7.97 -10.42 1.05
N HIS A 12 -8.06 -10.27 2.37
CA HIS A 12 -7.02 -9.59 3.16
C HIS A 12 -5.62 -10.17 2.89
N ASP A 13 -5.49 -11.50 2.93
CA ASP A 13 -4.24 -12.21 2.59
C ASP A 13 -3.71 -11.90 1.18
N GLN A 14 -4.60 -11.73 0.19
CA GLN A 14 -4.19 -11.40 -1.18
C GLN A 14 -3.69 -9.95 -1.26
N ILE A 15 -4.40 -9.03 -0.61
CA ILE A 15 -4.00 -7.62 -0.53
C ILE A 15 -2.63 -7.49 0.13
N GLU A 16 -2.39 -8.21 1.21
CA GLU A 16 -1.11 -8.21 1.91
C GLU A 16 0.02 -8.70 1.02
N LYS A 17 -0.14 -9.87 0.40
CA LYS A 17 0.88 -10.44 -0.50
C LYS A 17 1.19 -9.51 -1.66
N ASP A 18 0.16 -8.95 -2.28
CA ASP A 18 0.32 -8.04 -3.41
C ASP A 18 1.01 -6.75 -3.01
N LEU A 19 0.65 -6.17 -1.86
CA LEU A 19 1.29 -4.96 -1.36
C LEU A 19 2.76 -5.21 -0.99
N VAL A 20 3.05 -6.32 -0.33
CA VAL A 20 4.42 -6.73 -0.02
C VAL A 20 5.26 -6.87 -1.29
N ALA A 21 4.70 -7.53 -2.32
CA ALA A 21 5.38 -7.67 -3.62
C ALA A 21 5.62 -6.32 -4.30
N LEU A 22 4.62 -5.43 -4.34
CA LEU A 22 4.76 -4.10 -4.92
C LEU A 22 5.87 -3.29 -4.22
N VAL A 23 5.89 -3.28 -2.89
CA VAL A 23 6.90 -2.53 -2.14
C VAL A 23 8.29 -3.16 -2.29
N ALA A 24 8.38 -4.50 -2.32
CA ALA A 24 9.64 -5.19 -2.58
C ALA A 24 10.19 -4.87 -3.97
N ASP A 25 9.33 -4.87 -5.00
CA ASP A 25 9.72 -4.52 -6.36
C ASP A 25 10.16 -3.06 -6.48
N MET A 26 9.46 -2.13 -5.82
CA MET A 26 9.84 -0.72 -5.80
C MET A 26 11.20 -0.45 -5.14
N THR A 27 11.59 -1.29 -4.17
CA THR A 27 12.79 -1.10 -3.36
C THR A 27 13.94 -2.03 -3.74
N ALA A 28 13.77 -2.90 -4.73
CA ALA A 28 14.73 -3.95 -5.09
C ALA A 28 16.12 -3.40 -5.45
N ASP A 29 16.17 -2.23 -6.08
CA ASP A 29 17.40 -1.56 -6.53
C ASP A 29 17.90 -0.50 -5.53
N TRP A 30 17.22 -0.33 -4.40
CA TRP A 30 17.63 0.65 -3.39
C TRP A 30 18.75 0.04 -2.53
N ASP A 31 19.78 0.85 -2.23
CA ASP A 31 20.87 0.45 -1.34
C ASP A 31 20.40 0.51 0.13
N LEU A 32 19.46 -0.37 0.47
CA LEU A 32 18.89 -0.48 1.80
C LEU A 32 19.76 -1.39 2.65
N SER A 33 20.15 -0.91 3.84
CA SER A 33 20.75 -1.77 4.88
C SER A 33 19.74 -2.75 5.51
N PHE A 34 18.50 -2.73 5.05
CA PHE A 34 17.39 -3.54 5.54
C PHE A 34 17.52 -4.98 5.04
N THR A 35 17.81 -5.91 5.97
CA THR A 35 18.05 -7.33 5.67
C THR A 35 16.96 -8.17 6.32
N GLY A 36 15.88 -8.41 5.58
CA GLY A 36 14.71 -9.15 6.07
C GLY A 36 13.59 -9.36 5.06
N GLY A 37 13.60 -8.61 3.95
CA GLY A 37 12.48 -8.57 3.03
C GLY A 37 11.30 -7.80 3.61
N VAL A 38 10.40 -7.34 2.75
CA VAL A 38 9.22 -6.57 3.18
C VAL A 38 8.25 -7.51 3.89
N THR A 39 7.82 -7.13 5.09
CA THR A 39 6.84 -7.85 5.93
C THR A 39 5.70 -6.92 6.35
N PRO A 40 4.59 -7.43 6.92
CA PRO A 40 3.49 -6.60 7.42
C PRO A 40 3.91 -5.56 8.48
N GLU A 41 4.97 -5.82 9.23
CA GLU A 41 5.50 -4.93 10.27
C GLU A 41 6.47 -3.87 9.73
N THR A 42 6.93 -4.03 8.48
CA THR A 42 7.90 -3.13 7.84
C THR A 42 7.34 -1.71 7.78
N ARG A 43 8.17 -0.76 8.19
CA ARG A 43 7.89 0.67 8.22
C ARG A 43 8.44 1.34 6.96
N LEU A 44 7.58 2.03 6.21
CA LEU A 44 7.98 2.65 4.96
C LEU A 44 9.10 3.68 5.18
N MET A 45 8.97 4.56 6.18
CA MET A 45 9.92 5.64 6.39
C MET A 45 11.14 5.15 7.17
N ALA A 46 10.95 4.49 8.31
CA ALA A 46 12.05 4.11 9.19
C ALA A 46 12.87 2.91 8.68
N ASP A 47 12.26 1.95 7.99
CA ASP A 47 12.95 0.72 7.57
C ASP A 47 13.36 0.78 6.09
N LEU A 48 12.50 1.35 5.23
CA LEU A 48 12.75 1.43 3.78
C LEU A 48 13.19 2.82 3.30
N ALA A 49 13.30 3.80 4.21
CA ALA A 49 13.71 5.17 3.89
C ALA A 49 12.84 5.84 2.81
N PHE A 50 11.54 5.50 2.73
CA PHE A 50 10.61 6.17 1.80
C PHE A 50 10.58 7.67 2.04
N GLU A 51 10.75 8.43 0.97
CA GLU A 51 10.46 9.85 0.93
C GLU A 51 8.99 10.09 0.52
N SER A 52 8.57 11.36 0.59
CA SER A 52 7.21 11.76 0.21
C SER A 52 6.88 11.39 -1.25
N ILE A 53 7.88 11.43 -2.14
CA ILE A 53 7.70 11.10 -3.55
C ILE A 53 7.47 9.59 -3.75
N ASP A 54 8.12 8.75 -2.96
CA ASP A 54 8.00 7.30 -3.05
C ASP A 54 6.62 6.83 -2.57
N VAL A 55 6.08 7.49 -1.53
CA VAL A 55 4.69 7.26 -1.08
C VAL A 55 3.69 7.56 -2.19
N VAL A 56 3.88 8.67 -2.93
CA VAL A 56 3.00 9.02 -4.07
C VAL A 56 3.12 7.96 -5.17
N GLN A 57 4.32 7.49 -5.48
CA GLN A 57 4.53 6.44 -6.48
C GLN A 57 3.89 5.11 -6.04
N LEU A 58 4.00 4.75 -4.76
CA LEU A 58 3.37 3.57 -4.20
C LEU A 58 1.85 3.65 -4.31
N VAL A 59 1.24 4.80 -4.03
CA VAL A 59 -0.20 5.02 -4.23
C VAL A 59 -0.60 4.77 -5.69
N VAL A 60 0.16 5.32 -6.65
CA VAL A 60 -0.10 5.11 -8.08
C VAL A 60 0.03 3.62 -8.46
N ALA A 61 1.04 2.93 -7.95
CA ALA A 61 1.25 1.50 -8.19
C ALA A 61 0.10 0.66 -7.62
N ILE A 62 -0.34 0.94 -6.39
CA ILE A 62 -1.48 0.26 -5.75
C ILE A 62 -2.77 0.49 -6.55
N GLU A 63 -3.07 1.73 -6.92
CA GLU A 63 -4.25 2.05 -7.75
C GLU A 63 -4.25 1.30 -9.09
N GLY A 64 -3.09 1.26 -9.74
CA GLY A 64 -2.89 0.49 -10.97
C GLY A 64 -3.11 -1.00 -10.78
N HIS A 65 -2.53 -1.59 -9.71
CA HIS A 65 -2.61 -3.02 -9.42
C HIS A 65 -4.02 -3.49 -9.10
N PHE A 66 -4.74 -2.79 -8.22
CA PHE A 66 -6.10 -3.17 -7.82
C PHE A 66 -7.19 -2.65 -8.75
N GLY A 67 -6.83 -1.91 -9.81
CA GLY A 67 -7.78 -1.36 -10.77
C GLY A 67 -8.77 -0.35 -10.16
N ARG A 68 -8.36 0.34 -9.10
CA ARG A 68 -9.16 1.37 -8.42
C ARG A 68 -8.47 2.71 -8.58
N ARG A 69 -9.25 3.78 -8.73
CA ARG A 69 -8.74 5.14 -8.86
C ARG A 69 -9.30 6.02 -7.76
N LYS A 70 -8.55 7.05 -7.39
CA LYS A 70 -8.94 8.04 -6.39
C LYS A 70 -9.26 7.38 -5.05
N MET A 71 -8.47 6.37 -4.66
CA MET A 71 -8.56 5.84 -3.30
C MET A 71 -8.20 6.96 -2.31
N PRO A 72 -8.93 7.11 -1.19
CA PRO A 72 -8.75 8.22 -0.28
C PRO A 72 -7.54 8.02 0.65
N PHE A 73 -6.34 7.90 0.08
CA PHE A 73 -5.09 7.68 0.81
C PHE A 73 -4.75 8.82 1.77
N GLU A 74 -5.35 10.00 1.61
CA GLU A 74 -5.28 11.07 2.60
C GLU A 74 -5.77 10.62 3.98
N GLN A 75 -6.71 9.66 4.07
CA GLN A 75 -7.16 9.11 5.35
C GLN A 75 -6.10 8.26 6.06
N LEU A 76 -5.13 7.75 5.29
CA LEU A 76 -4.01 6.98 5.81
C LEU A 76 -2.81 7.91 6.10
N MET A 77 -2.62 8.94 5.28
CA MET A 77 -1.51 9.89 5.42
C MET A 77 -1.79 11.02 6.42
N MET A 78 -3.05 11.29 6.77
CA MET A 78 -3.43 12.29 7.76
C MET A 78 -4.29 11.70 8.88
N VAL A 79 -3.83 11.87 10.12
CA VAL A 79 -4.55 11.51 11.33
C VAL A 79 -4.69 12.75 12.20
N ASP A 80 -5.91 13.06 12.64
CA ASP A 80 -6.23 14.23 13.48
C ASP A 80 -5.68 15.57 12.93
N GLY A 81 -5.73 15.73 11.60
CA GLY A 81 -5.24 16.94 10.92
C GLY A 81 -3.72 17.06 10.84
N ARG A 82 -2.97 16.00 11.14
CA ARG A 82 -1.50 15.95 11.07
C ARG A 82 -1.05 14.86 10.10
N TYR A 83 0.02 15.13 9.35
CA TYR A 83 0.67 14.11 8.55
C TYR A 83 1.25 13.02 9.44
N VAL A 84 1.01 11.77 9.07
CA VAL A 84 1.67 10.63 9.70
C VAL A 84 3.16 10.70 9.40
N GLN A 85 3.99 10.42 10.42
CA GLN A 85 5.44 10.38 10.27
C GLN A 85 5.92 8.99 9.83
N GLU A 86 5.05 7.99 9.92
CA GLU A 86 5.38 6.60 9.66
C GLU A 86 4.13 5.82 9.23
N LEU A 87 4.34 4.82 8.36
CA LEU A 87 3.33 3.88 7.89
C LEU A 87 3.88 2.47 7.87
N GLN A 88 3.14 1.54 8.46
CA GLN A 88 3.43 0.11 8.37
C GLN A 88 2.63 -0.53 7.24
N ILE A 89 3.22 -1.55 6.59
CA ILE A 89 2.55 -2.33 5.54
C ILE A 89 1.17 -2.80 5.98
N LYS A 90 1.03 -3.39 7.17
CA LYS A 90 -0.28 -3.84 7.70
C LYS A 90 -1.34 -2.73 7.79
N GLN A 91 -0.94 -1.49 8.09
CA GLN A 91 -1.90 -0.37 8.16
C GLN A 91 -2.45 -0.02 6.77
N ILE A 92 -1.61 -0.16 5.74
CA ILE A 92 -2.00 0.03 4.35
C ILE A 92 -2.88 -1.14 3.90
N VAL A 93 -2.54 -2.39 4.26
CA VAL A 93 -3.40 -3.56 3.99
C VAL A 93 -4.79 -3.38 4.60
N ASP A 94 -4.88 -2.98 5.86
CA ASP A 94 -6.16 -2.77 6.55
C ASP A 94 -6.97 -1.64 5.89
N PHE A 95 -6.30 -0.59 5.41
CA PHE A 95 -6.94 0.46 4.62
C PHE A 95 -7.48 -0.08 3.30
N LEU A 96 -6.67 -0.83 2.55
CA LEU A 96 -7.06 -1.39 1.26
C LEU A 96 -8.20 -2.39 1.39
N ALA A 97 -8.20 -3.22 2.43
CA ALA A 97 -9.29 -4.15 2.70
C ALA A 97 -10.64 -3.43 2.85
N ARG A 98 -10.66 -2.29 3.55
CA ARG A 98 -11.86 -1.44 3.67
C ARG A 98 -12.28 -0.80 2.35
N GLN A 99 -11.35 -0.45 1.47
CA GLN A 99 -11.67 0.16 0.16
C GLN A 99 -12.06 -0.87 -0.91
N LEU A 100 -11.66 -2.13 -0.73
CA LEU A 100 -11.88 -3.22 -1.68
C LEU A 100 -13.01 -4.17 -1.27
N ASP A 101 -13.73 -3.88 -0.18
CA ASP A 101 -14.78 -4.71 0.42
C ASP A 101 -14.30 -6.15 0.69
N ALA A 102 -13.07 -6.28 1.20
CA ALA A 102 -12.36 -7.54 1.47
C ALA A 102 -12.48 -8.01 2.92
#